data_AF-A0A931ZVE5-F1
#
_entry.id   AF-A0A931ZVE5-F1
#
_cell.length_a   1.000
_cell.length_b   1.000
_cell.length_c   1.000
_cell.angle_alpha   90.00
_cell.angle_beta   90.00
_cell.angle_gamma   90.00
#
_symmetry.space_group_name_H-M   'P 1'
#
loop_
_entity.id
_entity.type
_entity.pdbx_description
1 polymer ?
#
loop_
_entity_poly.entity_id
_entity_poly.type
_entity_poly.pdbx_seq_one_letter_code
_entity_poly.pdbx_strand_id
1 'polypeptide(L)'
;MRPPYPAAAAVFALILALYVVTIAPTTQFWDTSEYIAAAKALGIPHPPGNPLFVLIASVWGMLPLAAHYALRINLLAATTTAAAVGFLFLVADRMLVSTTALPRWLRRLAAGAGSLVGAAAFTVWNQATVNEKTYTISLLSITLVMWLAVRWADVTGGTAGTAGTAGSAGLGGSGGTVARTDRYLVLIAYILMLTMGNHLMGLLGAPLVAVYLLWTEPRALGRWQLWAAVGFALLVAASVWAFLPIRAPHFPPINEGEPTTWSALKAVLMREQYQKPPTTFRQADFISQMGNYVQYYSWQYAKDWGASAQAFFAVIFAGLGLAGAWRQLTRDRRAGVAMLALMFTITVVLVYYLNFKYGFSYRPADNLEREVRERDPSVWVCWSRPWPGGSSRACRTCPGAPPACGAGAWRRRRWRSAWSRWPATASARPAPAKPCRGTSPSTCCNRWSPTPSSSPRATTTPSPCGTPRRWRVCAGT
;
A
#
# COMPACT_ATOMS: atom_id res chain seq x y z
N MET A 1 -14.26 -26.08 16.62
CA MET A 1 -14.21 -26.51 15.20
C MET A 1 -12.77 -26.43 14.71
N ARG A 2 -12.26 -27.44 13.98
CA ARG A 2 -10.93 -27.35 13.34
C ARG A 2 -11.03 -26.43 12.11
N PRO A 3 -10.16 -25.41 11.98
CA PRO A 3 -10.17 -24.52 10.82
C PRO A 3 -9.88 -25.28 9.51
N PRO A 4 -10.54 -24.93 8.38
CA PRO A 4 -10.34 -25.60 7.10
C PRO A 4 -9.10 -25.06 6.36
N TYR A 5 -7.91 -25.21 6.93
CA TYR A 5 -6.66 -24.77 6.30
C TYR A 5 -6.42 -25.31 4.88
N PRO A 6 -6.76 -26.57 4.54
CA PRO A 6 -6.62 -27.05 3.16
C PRO A 6 -7.52 -26.29 2.17
N ALA A 7 -8.73 -25.91 2.58
CA ALA A 7 -9.62 -25.11 1.73
C ALA A 7 -9.09 -23.68 1.57
N ALA A 8 -8.52 -23.09 2.63
CA ALA A 8 -7.86 -21.79 2.54
C ALA A 8 -6.66 -21.82 1.59
N ALA A 9 -5.86 -22.89 1.63
CA ALA A 9 -4.75 -23.09 0.70
C ALA A 9 -5.23 -23.25 -0.76
N ALA A 10 -6.36 -23.93 -0.98
CA ALA A 10 -6.98 -24.02 -2.31
C ALA A 10 -7.46 -22.66 -2.82
N VAL A 11 -8.10 -21.85 -1.95
CA VAL A 11 -8.49 -20.47 -2.29
C VAL A 11 -7.26 -19.62 -2.61
N PHE A 12 -6.21 -19.70 -1.79
CA PHE A 12 -4.92 -19.06 -2.06
C PHE A 12 -4.38 -19.41 -3.45
N ALA A 13 -4.31 -20.70 -3.78
CA ALA A 13 -3.77 -21.17 -5.05
C ALA A 13 -4.61 -20.69 -6.25
N LEU A 14 -5.94 -20.72 -6.13
CA LEU A 14 -6.86 -20.24 -7.16
C LEU A 14 -6.69 -18.74 -7.42
N ILE A 15 -6.64 -17.94 -6.36
CA ILE A 15 -6.48 -16.48 -6.46
C ILE A 15 -5.09 -16.10 -6.95
N LEU A 16 -4.05 -16.82 -6.51
CA LEU A 16 -2.70 -16.63 -7.03
C LEU A 16 -2.65 -16.92 -8.53
N ALA A 17 -3.27 -18.01 -9.00
CA ALA A 17 -3.34 -18.31 -10.43
C ALA A 17 -4.04 -17.20 -11.22
N LEU A 18 -5.17 -16.69 -10.71
CA LEU A 18 -5.87 -15.54 -11.32
C LEU A 18 -4.96 -14.31 -11.43
N TYR A 19 -4.28 -13.94 -10.34
CA TYR A 19 -3.38 -12.79 -10.35
C TYR A 19 -2.16 -13.00 -11.25
N VAL A 20 -1.55 -14.19 -11.26
CA VAL A 20 -0.41 -14.51 -12.13
C VAL A 20 -0.78 -14.40 -13.62
N VAL A 21 -1.96 -14.89 -14.01
CA VAL A 21 -2.43 -14.80 -15.41
C VAL A 21 -2.72 -13.35 -15.83
N THR A 22 -3.02 -12.47 -14.86
CA THR A 22 -3.38 -11.06 -15.11
C THR A 22 -2.30 -10.06 -14.68
N ILE A 23 -1.11 -10.55 -14.32
CA ILE A 23 -0.05 -9.72 -13.75
C ILE A 23 0.62 -8.83 -14.79
N ALA A 24 1.00 -7.61 -14.41
CA ALA A 24 1.85 -6.79 -15.25
C ALA A 24 3.24 -7.44 -15.40
N PRO A 25 3.76 -7.59 -16.64
CA PRO A 25 5.08 -8.23 -16.85
C PRO A 25 6.25 -7.33 -16.43
N THR A 26 6.02 -6.02 -16.34
CA THR A 26 7.02 -4.99 -16.05
C THR A 26 6.54 -4.04 -14.96
N THR A 27 7.30 -2.95 -14.76
CA THR A 27 6.84 -1.84 -13.95
C THR A 27 5.66 -1.09 -14.60
N GLN A 28 4.97 -0.30 -13.79
CA GLN A 28 3.81 0.51 -14.17
C GLN A 28 3.94 1.93 -13.58
N PHE A 29 3.04 2.81 -13.99
CA PHE A 29 2.96 4.17 -13.45
C PHE A 29 2.76 4.15 -11.92
N TRP A 30 3.06 5.28 -11.27
CA TRP A 30 3.01 5.44 -9.82
C TRP A 30 4.19 4.83 -9.05
N ASP A 31 3.99 4.58 -7.75
CA ASP A 31 5.05 4.15 -6.82
C ASP A 31 5.60 2.76 -7.14
N THR A 32 4.93 1.97 -7.99
CA THR A 32 5.40 0.65 -8.42
C THR A 32 6.85 0.68 -8.91
N SER A 33 7.19 1.65 -9.76
CA SER A 33 8.55 1.74 -10.33
C SER A 33 9.59 2.07 -9.28
N GLU A 34 9.27 3.01 -8.39
CA GLU A 34 10.14 3.43 -7.29
C GLU A 34 10.38 2.28 -6.32
N TYR A 35 9.32 1.59 -5.86
CA TYR A 35 9.45 0.47 -4.93
C TYR A 35 10.19 -0.73 -5.53
N ILE A 36 10.00 -1.03 -6.82
CA ILE A 36 10.77 -2.09 -7.50
C ILE A 36 12.25 -1.73 -7.57
N ALA A 37 12.56 -0.47 -7.93
CA ALA A 37 13.94 0.01 -8.00
C ALA A 37 14.59 0.08 -6.62
N ALA A 38 13.86 0.54 -5.60
CA ALA A 38 14.32 0.59 -4.21
C ALA A 38 14.58 -0.82 -3.68
N ALA A 39 13.69 -1.79 -3.92
CA ALA A 39 13.94 -3.18 -3.57
C ALA A 39 15.19 -3.73 -4.27
N LYS A 40 15.40 -3.43 -5.56
CA LYS A 40 16.58 -3.92 -6.30
C LYS A 40 17.89 -3.35 -5.76
N ALA A 41 17.88 -2.07 -5.38
CA ALA A 41 19.07 -1.35 -4.91
C ALA A 41 19.23 -1.37 -3.38
N LEU A 42 18.33 -2.05 -2.68
CA LEU A 42 18.18 -1.96 -1.22
C LEU A 42 18.11 -0.49 -0.76
N GLY A 43 17.35 0.35 -1.47
CA GLY A 43 17.25 1.80 -1.26
C GLY A 43 16.13 2.21 -0.29
N ILE A 44 16.01 3.52 -0.09
CA ILE A 44 14.99 4.15 0.76
C ILE A 44 14.02 4.93 -0.14
N PRO A 45 12.83 4.40 -0.45
CA PRO A 45 11.80 5.09 -1.23
C PRO A 45 11.21 6.26 -0.43
N HIS A 46 10.26 6.96 -1.03
CA HIS A 46 9.60 8.10 -0.42
C HIS A 46 9.16 7.85 1.04
N PRO A 47 9.26 8.87 1.90
CA PRO A 47 8.85 8.80 3.30
C PRO A 47 7.49 8.12 3.57
N PRO A 48 7.43 7.17 4.52
CA PRO A 48 8.43 6.94 5.57
C PRO A 48 9.55 5.94 5.19
N GLY A 49 9.72 5.59 3.92
CA GLY A 49 10.79 4.70 3.44
C GLY A 49 10.49 3.19 3.57
N ASN A 50 9.47 2.82 4.33
CA ASN A 50 8.84 1.49 4.34
C ASN A 50 9.88 0.34 4.41
N PRO A 51 10.76 0.34 5.44
CA PRO A 51 11.90 -0.58 5.54
C PRO A 51 11.52 -2.06 5.48
N LEU A 52 10.40 -2.46 6.09
CA LEU A 52 9.95 -3.86 6.05
C LEU A 52 9.66 -4.31 4.61
N PHE A 53 9.00 -3.45 3.83
CA PHE A 53 8.71 -3.77 2.44
C PHE A 53 10.01 -3.98 1.66
N VAL A 54 10.94 -3.03 1.75
CA VAL A 54 12.21 -3.07 1.03
C VAL A 54 12.98 -4.34 1.36
N LEU A 55 13.07 -4.70 2.64
CA LEU A 55 13.78 -5.91 3.09
C LEU A 55 13.14 -7.19 2.52
N ILE A 56 11.81 -7.34 2.65
CA ILE A 56 11.10 -8.52 2.12
C ILE A 56 11.23 -8.58 0.59
N ALA A 57 11.03 -7.45 -0.09
CA ALA A 57 11.08 -7.36 -1.54
C ALA A 57 12.48 -7.63 -2.09
N SER A 58 13.54 -7.19 -1.40
CA SER A 58 14.93 -7.46 -1.77
C SER A 58 15.24 -8.95 -1.70
N VAL A 59 14.86 -9.62 -0.60
CA VAL A 59 15.06 -11.07 -0.43
C VAL A 59 14.24 -11.85 -1.45
N TRP A 60 12.96 -11.50 -1.62
CA TRP A 60 12.09 -12.14 -2.61
C TRP A 60 12.60 -11.97 -4.04
N GLY A 61 13.10 -10.78 -4.39
CA GLY A 61 13.63 -10.47 -5.71
C GLY A 61 14.88 -11.28 -6.10
N MET A 62 15.60 -11.84 -5.12
CA MET A 62 16.73 -12.75 -5.36
C MET A 62 16.29 -14.14 -5.83
N LEU A 63 15.06 -14.56 -5.53
CA LEU A 63 14.55 -15.87 -5.94
C LEU A 63 14.44 -15.95 -7.47
N PRO A 64 14.87 -17.06 -8.11
CA PRO A 64 14.84 -17.22 -9.57
C PRO A 64 13.44 -17.59 -10.09
N LEU A 65 12.40 -16.85 -9.67
CA LEU A 65 11.00 -17.11 -10.04
C LEU A 65 10.65 -16.63 -11.46
N ALA A 66 11.41 -15.67 -11.98
CA ALA A 66 11.20 -15.09 -13.31
C ALA A 66 12.50 -14.45 -13.85
N ALA A 67 12.59 -14.25 -15.17
CA ALA A 67 13.75 -13.61 -15.79
C ALA A 67 13.93 -12.14 -15.34
N HIS A 68 12.84 -11.37 -15.31
CA HIS A 68 12.89 -9.94 -14.97
C HIS A 68 12.65 -9.70 -13.48
N TYR A 69 13.48 -8.85 -12.86
CA TYR A 69 13.35 -8.48 -11.44
C TYR A 69 11.98 -7.87 -11.12
N ALA A 70 11.46 -6.99 -12.00
CA ALA A 70 10.15 -6.38 -11.83
C ALA A 70 9.03 -7.41 -11.70
N LEU A 71 9.05 -8.45 -12.54
CA LEU A 71 8.06 -9.53 -12.47
C LEU A 71 8.16 -10.31 -11.15
N ARG A 72 9.36 -10.52 -10.60
CA ARG A 72 9.54 -11.14 -9.27
C ARG A 72 8.86 -10.33 -8.17
N ILE A 73 9.00 -9.00 -8.19
CA ILE A 73 8.35 -8.12 -7.22
C ILE A 73 6.83 -8.06 -7.44
N ASN A 74 6.36 -8.10 -8.68
CA ASN A 74 4.93 -8.24 -8.94
C ASN A 74 4.40 -9.58 -8.40
N LEU A 75 5.15 -10.68 -8.56
CA LEU A 75 4.78 -11.98 -7.99
C LEU A 75 4.72 -11.95 -6.45
N LEU A 76 5.57 -11.16 -5.78
CA LEU A 76 5.44 -10.92 -4.33
C LEU A 76 4.08 -10.31 -4.00
N ALA A 77 3.70 -9.24 -4.70
CA ALA A 77 2.43 -8.54 -4.51
C ALA A 77 1.21 -9.46 -4.77
N ALA A 78 1.26 -10.28 -5.83
CA ALA A 78 0.24 -11.28 -6.11
C ALA A 78 0.16 -12.36 -5.02
N THR A 79 1.31 -12.84 -4.53
CA THR A 79 1.39 -13.88 -3.50
C THR A 79 0.88 -13.39 -2.15
N THR A 80 1.31 -12.22 -1.69
CA THR A 80 0.89 -11.64 -0.40
C THR A 80 -0.61 -11.32 -0.43
N THR A 81 -1.14 -10.81 -1.55
CA THR A 81 -2.58 -10.56 -1.69
C THR A 81 -3.38 -11.85 -1.73
N ALA A 82 -2.95 -12.87 -2.48
CA ALA A 82 -3.62 -14.18 -2.47
C ALA A 82 -3.62 -14.81 -1.07
N ALA A 83 -2.52 -14.67 -0.33
CA ALA A 83 -2.43 -15.15 1.05
C ALA A 83 -3.41 -14.41 1.97
N ALA A 84 -3.54 -13.10 1.79
CA ALA A 84 -4.51 -12.29 2.52
C ALA A 84 -5.96 -12.77 2.28
N VAL A 85 -6.29 -13.10 1.02
CA VAL A 85 -7.60 -13.66 0.66
C VAL A 85 -7.82 -15.04 1.29
N GLY A 86 -6.77 -15.87 1.40
CA GLY A 86 -6.82 -17.14 2.13
C GLY A 86 -7.16 -16.97 3.61
N PHE A 87 -6.59 -15.97 4.29
CA PHE A 87 -6.97 -15.64 5.67
C PHE A 87 -8.36 -15.04 5.77
N LEU A 88 -8.77 -14.20 4.82
CA LEU A 88 -10.13 -13.67 4.74
C LEU A 88 -11.15 -14.81 4.60
N PHE A 89 -10.86 -15.84 3.80
CA PHE A 89 -11.68 -17.05 3.69
C PHE A 89 -11.84 -17.75 5.04
N LEU A 90 -10.78 -17.89 5.83
CA LEU A 90 -10.85 -18.51 7.17
C LEU A 90 -11.74 -17.70 8.11
N VAL A 91 -11.65 -16.37 8.06
CA VAL A 91 -12.53 -15.47 8.82
C VAL A 91 -13.98 -15.65 8.35
N ALA A 92 -14.23 -15.58 7.05
CA ALA A 92 -15.57 -15.69 6.46
C ALA A 92 -16.23 -17.05 6.78
N ASP A 93 -15.52 -18.16 6.57
CA ASP A 93 -16.00 -19.51 6.93
C ASP A 93 -16.39 -19.56 8.42
N ARG A 94 -15.54 -19.01 9.30
CA ARG A 94 -15.81 -18.98 10.75
C ARG A 94 -17.00 -18.10 11.12
N MET A 95 -17.20 -16.95 10.46
CA MET A 95 -18.37 -16.09 10.69
C MET A 95 -19.67 -16.76 10.23
N LEU A 96 -19.62 -17.53 9.14
CA LEU A 96 -20.80 -18.25 8.64
C LEU A 96 -21.26 -19.39 9.55
N VAL A 97 -20.41 -19.87 10.47
CA VAL A 97 -20.79 -20.91 11.46
C VAL A 97 -21.90 -20.42 12.37
N SER A 98 -21.83 -19.16 12.83
CA SER A 98 -22.82 -18.61 13.76
C SER A 98 -24.07 -18.07 13.05
N THR A 99 -23.98 -17.76 11.75
CA THR A 99 -25.09 -17.15 11.02
C THR A 99 -25.91 -18.11 10.18
N THR A 100 -25.37 -19.27 9.79
CA THR A 100 -26.05 -20.18 8.85
C THR A 100 -26.08 -21.63 9.34
N ALA A 101 -27.16 -22.35 9.02
CA ALA A 101 -27.27 -23.80 9.26
C ALA A 101 -26.84 -24.62 8.02
N LEU A 102 -26.05 -24.02 7.12
CA LEU A 102 -25.64 -24.66 5.88
C LEU A 102 -24.70 -25.84 6.15
N PRO A 103 -24.76 -26.91 5.34
CA PRO A 103 -23.78 -27.98 5.43
C PRO A 103 -22.37 -27.44 5.16
N ARG A 104 -21.37 -28.11 5.76
CA ARG A 104 -19.97 -27.61 5.79
C ARG A 104 -19.41 -27.26 4.41
N TRP A 105 -19.73 -28.04 3.38
CA TRP A 105 -19.25 -27.83 2.02
C TRP A 105 -19.86 -26.57 1.40
N LEU A 106 -21.18 -26.36 1.53
CA LEU A 106 -21.88 -25.21 0.96
C LEU A 106 -21.48 -23.90 1.66
N ARG A 107 -21.27 -23.95 2.99
CA ARG A 107 -20.73 -22.82 3.75
C ARG A 107 -19.33 -22.42 3.27
N ARG A 108 -18.47 -23.40 2.99
CA ARG A 108 -17.13 -23.15 2.43
C ARG A 108 -17.21 -22.59 1.01
N LEU A 109 -18.11 -23.08 0.17
CA LEU A 109 -18.34 -22.49 -1.15
C LEU A 109 -18.80 -21.03 -1.05
N ALA A 110 -19.71 -20.72 -0.13
CA ALA A 110 -20.16 -19.35 0.11
C ALA A 110 -19.03 -18.44 0.60
N ALA A 111 -18.22 -18.90 1.56
CA ALA A 111 -17.02 -18.18 2.00
C ALA A 111 -16.00 -17.98 0.86
N GLY A 112 -15.80 -19.01 0.03
CA GLY A 112 -14.93 -18.96 -1.14
C GLY A 112 -15.41 -17.97 -2.19
N ALA A 113 -16.71 -17.96 -2.50
CA ALA A 113 -17.33 -17.02 -3.42
C ALA A 113 -17.19 -15.57 -2.93
N GLY A 114 -17.47 -15.30 -1.64
CA GLY A 114 -17.27 -13.96 -1.06
C GLY A 114 -15.79 -13.53 -1.10
N SER A 115 -14.87 -14.44 -0.83
CA SER A 115 -13.43 -14.18 -0.90
C SER A 115 -12.97 -13.90 -2.34
N LEU A 116 -13.49 -14.62 -3.32
CA LEU A 116 -13.23 -14.40 -4.75
C LEU A 116 -13.74 -13.04 -5.22
N VAL A 117 -14.97 -12.67 -4.84
CA VAL A 117 -15.52 -11.33 -5.13
C VAL A 117 -14.63 -10.23 -4.53
N GLY A 118 -14.19 -10.39 -3.27
CA GLY A 118 -13.27 -9.44 -2.65
C GLY A 118 -11.90 -9.38 -3.34
N ALA A 119 -11.37 -10.53 -3.77
CA ALA A 119 -10.11 -10.60 -4.51
C ALA A 119 -10.18 -9.97 -5.90
N ALA A 120 -11.32 -10.07 -6.57
CA ALA A 120 -11.58 -9.52 -7.90
C ALA A 120 -12.06 -8.05 -7.86
N ALA A 121 -12.32 -7.50 -6.68
CA ALA A 121 -12.65 -6.09 -6.54
C ALA A 121 -11.52 -5.23 -7.14
N PHE A 122 -11.88 -4.23 -7.96
CA PHE A 122 -10.95 -3.42 -8.76
C PHE A 122 -9.73 -2.97 -7.96
N THR A 123 -9.92 -2.47 -6.74
CA THR A 123 -8.81 -2.04 -5.88
C THR A 123 -7.86 -3.19 -5.54
N VAL A 124 -8.40 -4.30 -5.03
CA VAL A 124 -7.59 -5.42 -4.55
C VAL A 124 -6.86 -6.06 -5.73
N TRP A 125 -7.57 -6.29 -6.83
CA TRP A 125 -6.99 -6.85 -8.05
C TRP A 125 -5.91 -5.94 -8.64
N ASN A 126 -6.15 -4.63 -8.75
CA ASN A 126 -5.19 -3.68 -9.31
C ASN A 126 -3.93 -3.54 -8.44
N GLN A 127 -4.06 -3.58 -7.10
CA GLN A 127 -2.90 -3.59 -6.20
C GLN A 127 -2.12 -4.91 -6.26
N ALA A 128 -2.80 -6.04 -6.46
CA ALA A 128 -2.13 -7.34 -6.62
C ALA A 128 -1.34 -7.46 -7.94
N THR A 129 -1.82 -6.83 -9.02
CA THR A 129 -1.35 -7.11 -10.39
C THR A 129 -0.52 -5.99 -11.01
N VAL A 130 -0.76 -4.72 -10.63
CA VAL A 130 -0.22 -3.54 -11.32
C VAL A 130 0.44 -2.57 -10.33
N ASN A 131 -0.33 -2.06 -9.38
CA ASN A 131 0.00 -0.86 -8.60
C ASN A 131 0.75 -1.16 -7.29
N GLU A 132 0.80 -0.14 -6.42
CA GLU A 132 1.58 0.01 -5.19
C GLU A 132 1.85 -1.28 -4.42
N LYS A 133 3.13 -1.51 -4.11
CA LYS A 133 3.57 -2.82 -3.63
C LYS A 133 3.40 -3.02 -2.12
N THR A 134 3.32 -1.94 -1.35
CA THR A 134 3.25 -1.97 0.13
C THR A 134 1.85 -2.32 0.66
N TYR A 135 0.79 -2.04 -0.09
CA TYR A 135 -0.59 -2.33 0.34
C TYR A 135 -0.90 -3.83 0.40
N THR A 136 -0.28 -4.63 -0.45
CA THR A 136 -0.49 -6.08 -0.49
C THR A 136 -0.04 -6.76 0.81
N ILE A 137 1.11 -6.35 1.35
CA ILE A 137 1.60 -6.81 2.66
C ILE A 137 0.71 -6.28 3.80
N SER A 138 0.21 -5.04 3.69
CA SER A 138 -0.71 -4.49 4.69
C SER A 138 -2.02 -5.26 4.76
N LEU A 139 -2.59 -5.63 3.61
CA LEU A 139 -3.81 -6.42 3.54
C LEU A 139 -3.60 -7.83 4.12
N LEU A 140 -2.45 -8.45 3.87
CA LEU A 140 -2.04 -9.69 4.52
C LEU A 140 -1.96 -9.52 6.04
N SER A 141 -1.30 -8.48 6.54
CA SER A 141 -1.22 -8.19 7.97
C SER A 141 -2.60 -8.05 8.62
N ILE A 142 -3.51 -7.26 8.00
CA ILE A 142 -4.87 -7.04 8.52
C ILE A 142 -5.63 -8.37 8.60
N THR A 143 -5.68 -9.13 7.50
CA THR A 143 -6.46 -10.38 7.43
C THR A 143 -5.87 -11.47 8.34
N LEU A 144 -4.54 -11.54 8.47
CA LEU A 144 -3.86 -12.42 9.42
C LEU A 144 -4.19 -12.04 10.86
N VAL A 145 -4.10 -10.75 11.23
CA VAL A 145 -4.45 -10.26 12.57
C VAL A 145 -5.92 -10.53 12.89
N MET A 146 -6.83 -10.31 11.93
CA MET A 146 -8.25 -10.66 12.07
C MET A 146 -8.42 -12.15 12.37
N TRP A 147 -7.77 -13.02 11.59
CA TRP A 147 -7.83 -14.45 11.80
C TRP A 147 -7.25 -14.87 13.16
N LEU A 148 -6.11 -14.31 13.56
CA LEU A 148 -5.48 -14.58 14.86
C LEU A 148 -6.38 -14.13 16.02
N ALA A 149 -7.04 -12.97 15.91
CA ALA A 149 -7.97 -12.47 16.94
C ALA A 149 -9.19 -13.38 17.11
N VAL A 150 -9.80 -13.78 16.00
CA VAL A 150 -10.91 -14.74 15.99
C VAL A 150 -10.46 -16.08 16.58
N ARG A 151 -9.27 -16.57 16.18
CA ARG A 151 -8.73 -17.84 16.67
C ARG A 151 -8.40 -17.80 18.15
N TRP A 152 -7.80 -16.72 18.63
CA TRP A 152 -7.54 -16.48 20.05
C TRP A 152 -8.86 -16.53 20.84
N ALA A 153 -9.88 -15.81 20.36
CA ALA A 153 -11.17 -15.75 21.03
C ALA A 153 -11.90 -17.11 21.08
N ASP A 154 -11.77 -17.93 20.04
CA ASP A 154 -12.32 -19.29 20.00
C ASP A 154 -11.62 -20.24 20.97
N VAL A 155 -10.29 -20.13 21.10
CA VAL A 155 -9.52 -21.00 22.01
C VAL A 155 -9.76 -20.57 23.46
N THR A 156 -9.69 -19.27 23.75
CA THR A 156 -9.89 -18.72 25.10
C THR A 156 -11.34 -18.90 25.58
N GLY A 157 -12.33 -18.67 24.71
CA GLY A 157 -13.74 -18.87 25.04
C GLY A 157 -14.09 -20.34 25.32
N GLY A 158 -13.46 -21.28 24.59
CA GLY A 158 -13.64 -22.73 24.83
C GLY A 158 -13.11 -23.20 26.19
N THR A 159 -12.05 -22.57 26.70
CA THR A 159 -11.47 -22.89 28.02
C THR A 159 -12.24 -22.30 29.20
N ALA A 160 -12.98 -21.21 28.99
CA ALA A 160 -13.81 -20.60 30.03
C ALA A 160 -15.06 -21.44 30.35
N GLY A 161 -15.67 -22.09 29.34
CA GLY A 161 -16.85 -22.94 29.51
C GLY A 161 -16.60 -24.25 30.27
N THR A 162 -15.36 -24.75 30.29
CA THR A 162 -14.98 -25.95 31.04
C THR A 162 -14.49 -25.66 32.46
N ALA A 163 -14.25 -24.38 32.79
CA ALA A 163 -13.83 -23.98 34.14
C ALA A 163 -15.02 -23.86 35.12
N GLY A 164 -16.26 -23.85 34.62
CA GLY A 164 -17.48 -23.74 35.43
C GLY A 164 -17.95 -25.03 36.11
N THR A 165 -17.33 -26.19 35.84
CA THR A 165 -17.70 -27.49 36.43
C THR A 165 -16.58 -28.17 37.22
N ALA A 166 -15.40 -27.55 37.31
CA ALA A 166 -14.31 -28.07 38.13
C ALA A 166 -14.18 -27.25 39.42
N GLY A 167 -15.10 -27.51 40.36
CA GLY A 167 -14.86 -27.20 41.76
C GLY A 167 -13.63 -27.97 42.25
N SER A 168 -12.73 -27.27 42.94
CA SER A 168 -11.67 -27.80 43.82
C SER A 168 -10.72 -28.87 43.24
N ALA A 169 -9.55 -28.45 42.74
CA ALA A 169 -8.24 -29.03 43.09
C ALA A 169 -7.10 -28.36 42.28
N GLY A 170 -6.13 -27.75 42.97
CA GLY A 170 -4.81 -27.44 42.42
C GLY A 170 -4.48 -25.95 42.28
N LEU A 171 -3.85 -25.39 43.29
CA LEU A 171 -2.97 -24.22 43.19
C LEU A 171 -1.93 -24.49 42.07
N GLY A 172 -2.15 -23.93 40.87
CA GLY A 172 -1.21 -24.01 39.74
C GLY A 172 -1.79 -24.36 38.35
N GLY A 173 -3.09 -24.67 38.21
CA GLY A 173 -3.60 -25.31 36.98
C GLY A 173 -4.28 -24.43 35.91
N SER A 174 -5.03 -23.37 36.27
CA SER A 174 -5.83 -22.62 35.28
C SER A 174 -5.06 -21.48 34.58
N GLY A 175 -4.02 -20.97 35.24
CA GLY A 175 -3.15 -19.91 34.68
C GLY A 175 -2.34 -20.37 33.46
N GLY A 176 -1.99 -21.66 33.37
CA GLY A 176 -1.13 -22.18 32.31
C GLY A 176 -1.78 -22.20 30.92
N THR A 177 -3.06 -22.53 30.81
CA THR A 177 -3.76 -22.60 29.52
C THR A 177 -4.09 -21.21 28.97
N VAL A 178 -4.47 -20.29 29.86
CA VAL A 178 -4.77 -18.90 29.51
C VAL A 178 -3.47 -18.13 29.19
N ALA A 179 -2.39 -18.35 29.95
CA ALA A 179 -1.05 -17.85 29.58
C ALA A 179 -0.57 -18.44 28.24
N ARG A 180 -0.97 -19.66 27.89
CA ARG A 180 -0.65 -20.28 26.59
C ARG A 180 -1.43 -19.67 25.42
N THR A 181 -2.60 -19.05 25.65
CA THR A 181 -3.32 -18.31 24.59
C THR A 181 -2.83 -16.89 24.42
N ASP A 182 -2.19 -16.30 25.43
CA ASP A 182 -1.61 -14.94 25.36
C ASP A 182 -0.58 -14.78 24.22
N ARG A 183 0.05 -15.88 23.77
CA ARG A 183 0.92 -15.90 22.59
C ARG A 183 0.28 -15.32 21.32
N TYR A 184 -1.04 -15.46 21.16
CA TYR A 184 -1.73 -14.87 20.01
C TYR A 184 -1.76 -13.34 20.12
N LEU A 185 -2.00 -12.79 21.32
CA LEU A 185 -2.01 -11.34 21.55
C LEU A 185 -0.62 -10.74 21.36
N VAL A 186 0.42 -11.43 21.85
CA VAL A 186 1.82 -11.05 21.63
C VAL A 186 2.15 -11.05 20.13
N LEU A 187 1.75 -12.09 19.40
CA LEU A 187 1.95 -12.16 17.95
C LEU A 187 1.16 -11.08 17.19
N ILE A 188 -0.07 -10.79 17.60
CA ILE A 188 -0.87 -9.71 17.01
C ILE A 188 -0.19 -8.35 17.22
N ALA A 189 0.26 -8.06 18.46
CA ALA A 189 0.96 -6.82 18.76
C ALA A 189 2.27 -6.69 17.96
N TYR A 190 3.03 -7.79 17.84
CA TYR A 190 4.20 -7.89 16.99
C TYR A 190 3.89 -7.54 15.53
N ILE A 191 2.88 -8.17 14.93
CA ILE A 191 2.51 -7.95 13.53
C ILE A 191 2.03 -6.51 13.30
N LEU A 192 1.21 -5.97 14.22
CA LEU A 192 0.71 -4.59 14.16
C LEU A 192 1.86 -3.57 14.21
N MET A 193 2.89 -3.79 15.03
CA MET A 193 4.05 -2.91 15.06
C MET A 193 4.96 -3.12 13.85
N LEU A 194 5.21 -4.38 13.47
CA LEU A 194 6.09 -4.72 12.35
C LEU A 194 5.54 -4.11 11.06
N THR A 195 4.24 -4.23 10.82
CA THR A 195 3.60 -3.70 9.61
C THR A 195 3.66 -2.17 9.52
N MET A 196 3.91 -1.42 10.60
CA MET A 196 4.19 0.03 10.49
C MET A 196 5.44 0.29 9.64
N GLY A 197 6.44 -0.58 9.73
CA GLY A 197 7.62 -0.56 8.87
C GLY A 197 7.32 -0.87 7.40
N ASN A 198 6.11 -1.32 7.06
CA ASN A 198 5.65 -1.50 5.67
C ASN A 198 4.67 -0.40 5.25
N HIS A 199 3.62 -0.15 6.04
CA HIS A 199 2.65 0.92 5.83
C HIS A 199 1.69 1.01 7.04
N LEU A 200 1.26 2.22 7.39
CA LEU A 200 0.33 2.46 8.51
C LEU A 200 -1.04 1.78 8.33
N MET A 201 -1.42 1.45 7.09
CA MET A 201 -2.65 0.71 6.78
C MET A 201 -2.75 -0.59 7.58
N GLY A 202 -1.63 -1.30 7.81
CA GLY A 202 -1.65 -2.56 8.53
C GLY A 202 -2.21 -2.46 9.96
N LEU A 203 -2.22 -1.26 10.56
CA LEU A 203 -2.80 -0.99 11.88
C LEU A 203 -4.33 -0.98 11.89
N LEU A 204 -4.98 -0.90 10.72
CA LEU A 204 -6.44 -0.80 10.64
C LEU A 204 -7.17 -2.05 11.18
N GLY A 205 -6.47 -3.17 11.38
CA GLY A 205 -7.02 -4.34 12.07
C GLY A 205 -7.16 -4.18 13.60
N ALA A 206 -6.51 -3.18 14.21
CA ALA A 206 -6.46 -3.01 15.66
C ALA A 206 -7.83 -2.81 16.36
N PRO A 207 -8.79 -2.04 15.81
CA PRO A 207 -10.11 -1.90 16.44
C PRO A 207 -10.87 -3.23 16.57
N LEU A 208 -10.76 -4.12 15.57
CA LEU A 208 -11.34 -5.45 15.64
C LEU A 208 -10.69 -6.26 16.76
N VAL A 209 -9.35 -6.22 16.87
CA VAL A 209 -8.62 -6.88 17.97
C VAL A 209 -9.06 -6.35 19.32
N ALA A 210 -9.19 -5.03 19.46
CA ALA A 210 -9.61 -4.39 20.70
C ALA A 210 -11.01 -4.85 21.13
N VAL A 211 -11.97 -4.90 20.21
CA VAL A 211 -13.31 -5.44 20.49
C VAL A 211 -13.22 -6.91 20.92
N TYR A 212 -12.49 -7.75 20.19
CA TYR A 212 -12.34 -9.16 20.58
C TYR A 212 -11.69 -9.33 21.96
N LEU A 213 -10.65 -8.56 22.26
CA LEU A 213 -9.94 -8.58 23.54
C LEU A 213 -10.86 -8.19 24.70
N LEU A 214 -11.48 -7.02 24.60
CA LEU A 214 -12.35 -6.47 25.64
C LEU A 214 -13.61 -7.31 25.87
N TRP A 215 -14.15 -7.92 24.80
CA TRP A 215 -15.35 -8.74 24.89
C TRP A 215 -15.08 -10.17 25.38
N THR A 216 -13.91 -10.73 25.05
CA THR A 216 -13.62 -12.15 25.33
C THR A 216 -12.91 -12.35 26.66
N GLU A 217 -11.88 -11.55 26.97
CA GLU A 217 -11.10 -11.70 28.20
C GLU A 217 -10.46 -10.36 28.61
N PRO A 218 -11.26 -9.40 29.14
CA PRO A 218 -10.75 -8.08 29.51
C PRO A 218 -9.71 -8.13 30.64
N ARG A 219 -9.73 -9.19 31.47
CA ARG A 219 -8.74 -9.40 32.54
C ARG A 219 -7.33 -9.63 32.01
N ALA A 220 -7.16 -9.97 30.72
CA ALA A 220 -5.84 -10.04 30.09
C ALA A 220 -5.06 -8.71 30.23
N LEU A 221 -5.77 -7.56 30.25
CA LEU A 221 -5.16 -6.25 30.43
C LEU A 221 -4.50 -6.05 31.80
N GLY A 222 -4.86 -6.83 32.82
CA GLY A 222 -4.24 -6.77 34.15
C GLY A 222 -2.96 -7.61 34.29
N ARG A 223 -2.58 -8.39 33.26
CA ARG A 223 -1.48 -9.35 33.35
C ARG A 223 -0.15 -8.69 32.96
N TRP A 224 0.68 -8.37 33.95
CA TRP A 224 1.97 -7.72 33.68
C TRP A 224 2.90 -8.57 32.80
N GLN A 225 2.85 -9.91 32.90
CA GLN A 225 3.67 -10.79 32.04
C GLN A 225 3.30 -10.66 30.56
N LEU A 226 2.00 -10.49 30.24
CA LEU A 226 1.55 -10.22 28.89
C LEU A 226 2.14 -8.90 28.39
N TRP A 227 2.09 -7.83 29.20
CA TRP A 227 2.64 -6.54 28.83
C TRP A 227 4.15 -6.55 28.69
N ALA A 228 4.87 -7.30 29.52
CA ALA A 228 6.32 -7.50 29.36
C ALA A 228 6.64 -8.20 28.03
N ALA A 229 5.90 -9.27 27.70
CA ALA A 229 6.07 -9.98 26.43
C ALA A 229 5.67 -9.13 25.21
N VAL A 230 4.58 -8.37 25.30
CA VAL A 230 4.15 -7.39 24.28
C VAL A 230 5.22 -6.32 24.12
N GLY A 231 5.71 -5.73 25.21
CA GLY A 231 6.77 -4.70 25.17
C GLY A 231 8.03 -5.20 24.46
N PHE A 232 8.50 -6.40 24.82
CA PHE A 232 9.61 -7.04 24.12
C PHE A 232 9.32 -7.26 22.63
N ALA A 233 8.15 -7.80 22.29
CA ALA A 233 7.75 -8.02 20.90
C ALA A 233 7.66 -6.72 20.10
N LEU A 234 7.15 -5.64 20.68
CA LEU A 234 7.09 -4.32 20.06
C LEU A 234 8.49 -3.76 19.81
N LEU A 235 9.43 -3.93 20.74
CA LEU A 235 10.84 -3.53 20.55
C LEU A 235 11.49 -4.31 19.41
N VAL A 236 11.30 -5.63 19.36
CA VAL A 236 11.81 -6.47 18.26
C VAL A 236 11.20 -6.05 16.93
N ALA A 237 9.89 -5.79 16.87
CA ALA A 237 9.23 -5.31 15.66
C ALA A 237 9.72 -3.92 15.23
N ALA A 238 9.94 -3.00 16.18
CA ALA A 238 10.44 -1.66 15.94
C ALA A 238 11.87 -1.65 15.37
N SER A 239 12.66 -2.68 15.65
CA SER A 239 14.04 -2.80 15.16
C SER A 239 14.16 -2.71 13.63
N VAL A 240 13.10 -3.05 12.88
CA VAL A 240 13.08 -2.91 11.41
C VAL A 240 13.34 -1.48 10.94
N TRP A 241 12.99 -0.47 11.77
CA TRP A 241 13.23 0.94 11.46
C TRP A 241 14.69 1.35 11.54
N ALA A 242 15.55 0.58 12.22
CA ALA A 242 16.99 0.79 12.22
C ALA A 242 17.59 0.70 10.81
N PHE A 243 16.90 0.03 9.87
CA PHE A 243 17.28 0.02 8.46
C PHE A 243 17.53 1.41 7.89
N LEU A 244 16.70 2.42 8.21
CA LEU A 244 16.81 3.75 7.63
C LEU A 244 18.14 4.45 7.99
N PRO A 245 18.48 4.67 9.28
CA PRO A 245 19.73 5.32 9.64
C PRO A 245 20.97 4.46 9.32
N ILE A 246 20.83 3.13 9.24
CA ILE A 246 21.93 2.25 8.85
C ILE A 246 22.18 2.33 7.34
N ARG A 247 21.13 2.32 6.51
CA ARG A 247 21.26 2.20 5.05
C ARG A 247 21.56 3.53 4.37
N ALA A 248 21.03 4.64 4.87
CA ALA A 248 21.17 5.96 4.26
C ALA A 248 22.64 6.42 4.08
N PRO A 249 23.57 6.22 5.04
CA PRO A 249 24.98 6.60 4.90
C PRO A 249 25.76 5.81 3.83
N HIS A 250 25.19 4.72 3.32
CA HIS A 250 25.78 3.94 2.22
C HIS A 250 25.29 4.40 0.84
N PHE A 251 24.71 5.61 0.75
CA PHE A 251 24.30 6.28 -0.50
C PHE A 251 23.63 5.35 -1.52
N PRO A 252 22.48 4.71 -1.19
CA PRO A 252 21.73 3.96 -2.17
C PRO A 252 21.33 4.85 -3.36
N PRO A 253 21.21 4.30 -4.58
CA PRO A 253 20.68 5.03 -5.74
C PRO A 253 19.34 5.73 -5.51
N ILE A 254 18.50 5.18 -4.61
CA ILE A 254 17.26 5.80 -4.14
C ILE A 254 17.42 5.99 -2.63
N ASN A 255 17.50 7.24 -2.18
CA ASN A 255 17.75 7.62 -0.79
C ASN A 255 16.89 8.82 -0.39
N GLU A 256 15.57 8.68 -0.53
CA GLU A 256 14.61 9.77 -0.31
C GLU A 256 14.64 10.24 1.16
N GLY A 257 14.72 11.57 1.33
CA GLY A 257 14.84 12.22 2.64
C GLY A 257 16.17 12.05 3.37
N GLU A 258 17.09 11.22 2.85
CA GLU A 258 18.46 11.00 3.35
C GLU A 258 18.56 11.00 4.90
N PRO A 259 17.98 10.00 5.59
CA PRO A 259 17.89 9.98 7.05
C PRO A 259 19.22 9.61 7.75
N THR A 260 20.29 10.35 7.44
CA THR A 260 21.66 10.17 7.98
C THR A 260 21.86 10.83 9.35
N THR A 261 20.98 11.76 9.72
CA THR A 261 20.98 12.45 11.01
C THR A 261 19.65 12.24 11.74
N TRP A 262 19.63 12.48 13.06
CA TRP A 262 18.39 12.36 13.84
C TRP A 262 17.28 13.30 13.36
N SER A 263 17.61 14.53 12.96
CA SER A 263 16.64 15.49 12.42
C SER A 263 16.06 15.01 11.09
N ALA A 264 16.90 14.52 10.17
CA ALA A 264 16.44 13.97 8.90
C ALA A 264 15.60 12.70 9.10
N LEU A 265 16.04 11.78 9.97
CA LEU A 265 15.27 10.59 10.32
C LEU A 265 13.90 10.97 10.89
N LYS A 266 13.83 11.92 11.82
CA LYS A 266 12.56 12.40 12.36
C LYS A 266 11.66 12.98 11.27
N ALA A 267 12.21 13.78 10.35
CA ALA A 267 11.44 14.36 9.24
C ALA A 267 10.86 13.28 8.29
N VAL A 268 11.63 12.22 8.01
CA VAL A 268 11.18 11.06 7.23
C VAL A 268 10.07 10.31 7.96
N LEU A 269 10.27 9.98 9.24
CA LEU A 269 9.29 9.24 10.04
C LEU A 269 7.98 10.00 10.24
N MET A 270 8.07 11.32 10.49
CA MET A 270 6.91 12.20 10.66
C MET A 270 6.31 12.65 9.32
N ARG A 271 6.94 12.28 8.20
CA ARG A 271 6.52 12.62 6.84
C ARG A 271 6.32 14.13 6.65
N GLU A 272 7.22 14.95 7.21
CA GLU A 272 7.09 16.42 7.26
C GLU A 272 6.98 17.06 5.86
N GLN A 273 7.62 16.45 4.86
CA GLN A 273 7.58 16.88 3.46
C GLN A 273 6.17 17.00 2.87
N TYR A 274 5.18 16.30 3.42
CA TYR A 274 3.82 16.32 2.89
C TYR A 274 2.97 17.48 3.40
N GLN A 275 3.44 18.22 4.40
CA GLN A 275 2.77 19.41 4.95
C GLN A 275 1.27 19.18 5.16
N LYS A 276 0.91 18.03 5.74
CA LYS A 276 -0.48 17.63 5.91
C LYS A 276 -1.18 18.65 6.82
N PRO A 277 -2.29 19.28 6.37
CA PRO A 277 -3.00 20.23 7.22
C PRO A 277 -3.58 19.53 8.46
N PRO A 278 -3.77 20.25 9.57
CA PRO A 278 -4.48 19.74 10.73
C PRO A 278 -5.85 19.17 10.35
N THR A 279 -6.31 18.10 11.00
CA THR A 279 -7.62 17.49 10.73
C THR A 279 -8.80 18.38 11.14
N THR A 280 -8.56 19.39 11.97
CA THR A 280 -9.53 20.43 12.35
C THR A 280 -9.87 21.35 11.17
N PHE A 281 -8.93 21.58 10.26
CA PHE A 281 -9.17 22.35 9.04
C PHE A 281 -9.45 21.40 7.87
N ARG A 282 -10.70 21.40 7.39
CA ARG A 282 -11.16 20.43 6.39
C ARG A 282 -10.86 20.90 4.97
N GLN A 283 -10.22 20.05 4.16
CA GLN A 283 -9.89 20.38 2.77
C GLN A 283 -11.09 20.28 1.81
N ALA A 284 -12.10 19.52 2.19
CA ALA A 284 -13.41 19.46 1.57
C ALA A 284 -14.43 19.13 2.67
N ASP A 285 -15.70 19.49 2.44
CA ASP A 285 -16.76 19.13 3.38
C ASP A 285 -16.84 17.59 3.52
N PHE A 286 -17.19 17.13 4.73
CA PHE A 286 -17.16 15.70 5.05
C PHE A 286 -18.14 14.89 4.20
N ILE A 287 -19.29 15.48 3.85
CA ILE A 287 -20.30 14.82 3.01
C ILE A 287 -19.75 14.58 1.60
N SER A 288 -19.07 15.56 1.00
CA SER A 288 -18.41 15.39 -0.30
C SER A 288 -17.25 14.40 -0.26
N GLN A 289 -16.48 14.35 0.82
CA GLN A 289 -15.47 13.29 0.98
C GLN A 289 -16.13 11.91 1.08
N MET A 290 -17.27 11.79 1.76
CA MET A 290 -18.05 10.55 1.75
C MET A 290 -18.64 10.26 0.36
N GLY A 291 -19.02 11.29 -0.41
CA GLY A 291 -19.43 11.15 -1.81
C GLY A 291 -18.32 10.56 -2.69
N ASN A 292 -17.07 11.00 -2.50
CA ASN A 292 -15.90 10.38 -3.13
C ASN A 292 -15.73 8.91 -2.72
N TYR A 293 -15.96 8.57 -1.45
CA TYR A 293 -16.00 7.18 -0.98
C TYR A 293 -17.01 6.35 -1.74
N VAL A 294 -18.24 6.83 -1.86
CA VAL A 294 -19.30 6.13 -2.57
C VAL A 294 -18.97 5.98 -4.06
N GLN A 295 -18.39 7.01 -4.69
CA GLN A 295 -17.92 6.93 -6.07
C GLN A 295 -16.87 5.82 -6.23
N TYR A 296 -15.84 5.79 -5.38
CA TYR A 296 -14.81 4.74 -5.42
C TYR A 296 -15.35 3.35 -5.09
N TYR A 297 -16.31 3.25 -4.17
CA TYR A 297 -17.00 2.01 -3.89
C TYR A 297 -17.77 1.50 -5.12
N SER A 298 -18.38 2.39 -5.89
CA SER A 298 -19.12 2.01 -7.10
C SER A 298 -18.25 1.40 -8.21
N TRP A 299 -16.95 1.70 -8.19
CA TRP A 299 -15.99 1.17 -9.16
C TRP A 299 -15.50 -0.24 -8.83
N GLN A 300 -15.74 -0.76 -7.62
CA GLN A 300 -15.11 -2.00 -7.18
C GLN A 300 -15.48 -3.22 -8.03
N TYR A 301 -16.68 -3.25 -8.60
CA TYR A 301 -17.19 -4.47 -9.24
C TYR A 301 -17.40 -4.33 -10.75
N ALA A 302 -17.48 -3.10 -11.27
CA ALA A 302 -17.86 -2.84 -12.66
C ALA A 302 -17.29 -1.51 -13.20
N LYS A 303 -16.03 -1.16 -12.84
CA LYS A 303 -15.42 0.13 -13.19
C LYS A 303 -15.56 0.50 -14.66
N ASP A 304 -15.36 -0.43 -15.58
CA ASP A 304 -15.32 -0.14 -17.02
C ASP A 304 -16.67 -0.38 -17.75
N TRP A 305 -17.75 -0.66 -17.02
CA TRP A 305 -19.04 -1.09 -17.59
C TRP A 305 -20.09 0.04 -17.64
N GLY A 306 -19.66 1.28 -17.43
CA GLY A 306 -20.53 2.46 -17.40
C GLY A 306 -21.20 2.71 -16.05
N ALA A 307 -21.71 3.93 -15.85
CA ALA A 307 -22.21 4.41 -14.56
C ALA A 307 -23.40 3.59 -14.03
N SER A 308 -24.32 3.16 -14.89
CA SER A 308 -25.49 2.37 -14.48
C SER A 308 -25.09 1.00 -13.93
N ALA A 309 -24.11 0.32 -14.55
CA ALA A 309 -23.59 -0.95 -14.05
C ALA A 309 -22.81 -0.78 -12.75
N GLN A 310 -21.97 0.25 -12.66
CA GLN A 310 -21.26 0.62 -11.42
C GLN A 310 -22.25 0.79 -10.25
N ALA A 311 -23.30 1.59 -10.45
CA ALA A 311 -24.32 1.82 -9.43
C ALA A 311 -25.09 0.54 -9.07
N PHE A 312 -25.52 -0.23 -10.07
CA PHE A 312 -26.26 -1.48 -9.86
C PHE A 312 -25.48 -2.48 -8.99
N PHE A 313 -24.23 -2.78 -9.34
CA PHE A 313 -23.42 -3.70 -8.55
C PHE A 313 -23.06 -3.12 -7.17
N ALA A 314 -22.80 -1.81 -7.08
CA ALA A 314 -22.55 -1.16 -5.80
C ALA A 314 -23.73 -1.36 -4.83
N VAL A 315 -24.96 -1.11 -5.29
CA VAL A 315 -26.17 -1.26 -4.47
C VAL A 315 -26.36 -2.71 -4.04
N ILE A 316 -26.18 -3.67 -4.96
CA ILE A 316 -26.31 -5.10 -4.65
C ILE A 316 -25.30 -5.53 -3.59
N PHE A 317 -24.01 -5.24 -3.79
CA PHE A 317 -22.97 -5.66 -2.85
C PHE A 317 -23.04 -4.90 -1.51
N ALA A 318 -23.47 -3.63 -1.52
CA ALA A 318 -23.75 -2.89 -0.30
C ALA A 318 -24.93 -3.51 0.46
N GLY A 319 -26.02 -3.85 -0.24
CA GLY A 319 -27.18 -4.51 0.34
C GLY A 319 -26.84 -5.88 0.94
N LEU A 320 -26.06 -6.70 0.22
CA LEU A 320 -25.56 -7.98 0.72
C LEU A 320 -24.65 -7.80 1.94
N GLY A 321 -23.77 -6.79 1.92
CA GLY A 321 -22.89 -6.46 3.04
C GLY A 321 -23.67 -6.03 4.28
N LEU A 322 -24.67 -5.15 4.13
CA LEU A 322 -25.54 -4.70 5.22
C LEU A 322 -26.40 -5.84 5.77
N ALA A 323 -26.99 -6.66 4.90
CA ALA A 323 -27.77 -7.83 5.32
C ALA A 323 -26.89 -8.85 6.07
N GLY A 324 -25.67 -9.08 5.59
CA GLY A 324 -24.66 -9.91 6.26
C GLY A 324 -24.27 -9.37 7.63
N ALA A 325 -23.99 -8.06 7.73
CA ALA A 325 -23.67 -7.40 8.99
C ALA A 325 -24.83 -7.46 9.99
N TRP A 326 -26.05 -7.17 9.55
CA TRP A 326 -27.26 -7.30 10.37
C TRP A 326 -27.45 -8.73 10.91
N ARG A 327 -27.30 -9.73 10.03
CA ARG A 327 -27.37 -11.14 10.43
C ARG A 327 -26.26 -11.53 11.40
N GLN A 328 -25.05 -11.01 11.21
CA GLN A 328 -23.95 -11.25 12.15
C GLN A 328 -24.24 -10.63 13.52
N LEU A 329 -24.72 -9.39 13.57
CA LEU A 329 -25.06 -8.71 14.82
C LEU A 329 -26.17 -9.41 15.60
N THR A 330 -27.15 -9.99 14.91
CA THR A 330 -28.26 -10.71 15.56
C THR A 330 -27.88 -12.11 16.03
N ARG A 331 -26.93 -12.78 15.37
CA ARG A 331 -26.55 -14.17 15.69
C ARG A 331 -25.27 -14.31 16.52
N ASP A 332 -24.33 -13.39 16.36
CA ASP A 332 -23.03 -13.36 17.06
C ASP A 332 -22.61 -11.91 17.26
N ARG A 333 -23.19 -11.28 18.30
CA ARG A 333 -23.00 -9.86 18.61
C ARG A 333 -21.53 -9.47 18.71
N ARG A 334 -20.69 -10.31 19.30
CA ARG A 334 -19.25 -10.06 19.44
C ARG A 334 -18.59 -9.90 18.08
N ALA A 335 -18.78 -10.86 17.18
CA ALA A 335 -18.26 -10.80 15.83
C ALA A 335 -18.86 -9.63 15.03
N GLY A 336 -20.17 -9.41 15.15
CA GLY A 336 -20.87 -8.32 14.48
C GLY A 336 -20.34 -6.94 14.87
N VAL A 337 -20.17 -6.68 16.16
CA VAL A 337 -19.61 -5.41 16.66
C VAL A 337 -18.15 -5.25 16.23
N ALA A 338 -17.36 -6.32 16.26
CA ALA A 338 -15.96 -6.26 15.83
C ALA A 338 -15.83 -5.93 14.33
N MET A 339 -16.70 -6.50 13.50
CA MET A 339 -16.78 -6.18 12.07
C MET A 339 -17.28 -4.75 11.83
N LEU A 340 -18.30 -4.29 12.56
CA LEU A 340 -18.76 -2.90 12.48
C LEU A 340 -17.67 -1.90 12.90
N ALA A 341 -16.91 -2.18 13.97
CA ALA A 341 -15.82 -1.34 14.42
C ALA A 341 -14.72 -1.24 13.35
N LEU A 342 -14.38 -2.36 12.71
CA LEU A 342 -13.46 -2.36 11.57
C LEU A 342 -14.00 -1.55 10.40
N MET A 343 -15.25 -1.81 9.97
CA MET A 343 -15.89 -1.09 8.87
C MET A 343 -15.97 0.42 9.14
N PHE A 344 -16.42 0.82 10.32
CA PHE A 344 -16.47 2.22 10.74
C PHE A 344 -15.08 2.87 10.71
N THR A 345 -14.05 2.14 11.14
CA THR A 345 -12.68 2.66 11.12
C THR A 345 -12.18 2.84 9.70
N ILE A 346 -12.30 1.82 8.84
CA ILE A 346 -11.76 1.87 7.46
C ILE A 346 -12.62 2.71 6.50
N THR A 347 -13.80 3.15 6.93
CA THR A 347 -14.65 4.05 6.16
C THR A 347 -14.66 5.43 6.80
N VAL A 348 -15.51 5.66 7.79
CA VAL A 348 -15.77 6.96 8.42
C VAL A 348 -14.52 7.58 9.03
N VAL A 349 -13.84 6.86 9.94
CA VAL A 349 -12.66 7.41 10.65
C VAL A 349 -11.54 7.70 9.67
N LEU A 350 -11.35 6.81 8.70
CA LEU A 350 -10.29 6.93 7.71
C LEU A 350 -10.54 8.07 6.72
N VAL A 351 -11.78 8.24 6.21
CA VAL A 351 -12.22 9.42 5.43
C VAL A 351 -11.90 10.70 6.21
N TYR A 352 -12.31 10.73 7.48
CA TYR A 352 -12.08 11.88 8.34
C TYR A 352 -10.58 12.18 8.52
N TYR A 353 -9.78 11.15 8.81
CA TYR A 353 -8.34 11.26 9.03
C TYR A 353 -7.57 11.68 7.78
N LEU A 354 -7.95 11.19 6.60
CA LEU A 354 -7.25 11.50 5.36
C LEU A 354 -7.45 12.95 4.93
N ASN A 355 -8.64 13.50 5.19
CA ASN A 355 -8.96 14.91 4.97
C ASN A 355 -8.50 15.42 3.59
N PHE A 356 -8.89 14.72 2.52
CA PHE A 356 -8.46 14.99 1.15
C PHE A 356 -9.35 16.05 0.46
N LYS A 357 -8.89 16.61 -0.66
CA LYS A 357 -9.66 17.59 -1.45
C LYS A 357 -10.81 16.91 -2.21
N TYR A 358 -11.59 17.67 -2.98
CA TYR A 358 -12.56 17.06 -3.90
C TYR A 358 -11.84 16.14 -4.90
N GLY A 359 -12.37 14.94 -5.12
CA GLY A 359 -11.80 13.99 -6.08
C GLY A 359 -11.75 14.57 -7.48
N PHE A 360 -10.86 14.01 -8.30
CA PHE A 360 -10.59 14.53 -9.64
C PHE A 360 -11.83 14.46 -10.56
N SER A 361 -12.54 13.32 -10.56
CA SER A 361 -13.80 13.13 -11.31
C SER A 361 -15.06 13.38 -10.47
N TYR A 362 -14.93 13.73 -9.19
CA TYR A 362 -16.07 14.08 -8.34
C TYR A 362 -16.33 15.58 -8.41
N ARG A 363 -17.38 15.98 -9.14
CA ARG A 363 -17.67 17.39 -9.45
C ARG A 363 -19.03 17.83 -8.90
N PRO A 364 -19.14 18.13 -7.59
CA PRO A 364 -20.37 18.70 -7.04
C PRO A 364 -20.54 20.18 -7.41
N ALA A 365 -19.46 20.89 -7.72
CA ALA A 365 -19.44 22.26 -8.24
C ALA A 365 -18.17 22.49 -9.08
N ASP A 366 -18.14 23.55 -9.90
CA ASP A 366 -17.09 23.76 -10.91
C ASP A 366 -15.80 24.41 -10.37
N ASN A 367 -15.88 25.30 -9.37
CA ASN A 367 -14.76 26.11 -8.86
C ASN A 367 -14.18 25.61 -7.52
N LEU A 368 -13.94 24.31 -7.40
CA LEU A 368 -13.40 23.70 -6.18
C LEU A 368 -11.94 23.31 -6.37
N GLU A 369 -11.11 23.47 -5.32
CA GLU A 369 -9.78 22.87 -5.32
C GLU A 369 -9.88 21.34 -5.30
N ARG A 370 -9.15 20.69 -6.21
CA ARG A 370 -9.25 19.25 -6.42
C ARG A 370 -7.94 18.54 -6.14
N GLU A 371 -8.07 17.24 -5.94
CA GLU A 371 -6.95 16.33 -6.11
C GLU A 371 -6.46 16.37 -7.56
N VAL A 372 -5.15 16.26 -7.74
CA VAL A 372 -4.48 16.37 -9.05
C VAL A 372 -4.87 15.22 -9.99
N ARG A 373 -5.30 14.10 -9.42
CA ARG A 373 -5.64 12.87 -10.12
C ARG A 373 -6.63 12.06 -9.30
N GLU A 374 -7.17 11.00 -9.91
CA GLU A 374 -7.83 9.97 -9.12
C GLU A 374 -6.85 9.37 -8.13
N ARG A 375 -7.29 9.32 -6.89
CA ARG A 375 -6.67 8.50 -5.87
C ARG A 375 -7.02 7.05 -6.23
N ASP A 376 -6.03 6.16 -6.25
CA ASP A 376 -6.34 4.72 -6.40
C ASP A 376 -7.36 4.39 -5.31
N PRO A 377 -8.41 3.60 -5.55
CA PRO A 377 -9.41 3.35 -4.51
C PRO A 377 -8.86 2.59 -3.27
N SER A 378 -7.57 2.19 -3.25
CA SER A 378 -6.79 1.76 -2.06
C SER A 378 -6.30 2.94 -1.19
N VAL A 379 -6.28 4.14 -1.75
CA VAL A 379 -5.88 5.43 -1.15
C VAL A 379 -6.93 5.97 -0.18
N TRP A 380 -7.89 5.14 0.23
CA TRP A 380 -8.41 5.28 1.59
C TRP A 380 -7.28 5.16 2.64
N VAL A 381 -6.04 4.77 2.28
CA VAL A 381 -4.85 5.02 3.12
C VAL A 381 -3.68 5.70 2.37
N CYS A 382 -3.69 7.03 2.33
CA CYS A 382 -2.55 7.98 2.36
C CYS A 382 -1.95 8.64 1.08
N TRP A 383 -1.33 9.80 1.35
CA TRP A 383 -0.89 10.96 0.55
C TRP A 383 0.48 10.79 -0.16
N SER A 384 0.78 11.49 -1.28
CA SER A 384 1.06 12.95 -1.36
C SER A 384 1.08 13.61 -2.76
N ARG A 385 0.91 14.95 -2.78
CA ARG A 385 1.09 15.91 -3.91
C ARG A 385 2.46 15.79 -4.62
N PRO A 386 2.60 16.35 -5.84
CA PRO A 386 3.83 17.01 -6.25
C PRO A 386 3.69 18.55 -6.28
N TRP A 387 4.67 19.20 -5.64
CA TRP A 387 5.28 20.51 -5.96
C TRP A 387 4.50 21.84 -5.84
N PRO A 388 5.04 22.84 -5.11
CA PRO A 388 4.81 24.26 -5.35
C PRO A 388 5.94 24.89 -6.20
N GLY A 389 5.59 25.78 -7.13
CA GLY A 389 6.48 26.85 -7.59
C GLY A 389 6.86 26.86 -9.07
N GLY A 390 6.14 27.67 -9.85
CA GLY A 390 6.55 28.08 -11.19
C GLY A 390 5.46 28.93 -11.85
N SER A 391 5.65 30.25 -11.80
CA SER A 391 4.78 31.28 -12.33
C SER A 391 4.12 30.96 -13.67
N SER A 392 2.83 31.30 -13.74
CA SER A 392 2.07 31.52 -14.95
C SER A 392 2.84 32.43 -15.93
N ARG A 393 3.49 31.83 -16.91
CA ARG A 393 3.71 32.45 -18.22
C ARG A 393 3.20 31.51 -19.29
N ALA A 394 2.19 32.01 -19.99
CA ALA A 394 1.53 31.42 -21.13
C ALA A 394 2.49 30.67 -22.05
N CYS A 395 2.22 29.38 -22.29
CA CYS A 395 2.59 28.76 -23.56
C CYS A 395 1.79 29.47 -24.65
N ARG A 396 2.42 30.47 -25.28
CA ARG A 396 1.97 30.96 -26.58
C ARG A 396 2.05 29.81 -27.56
N THR A 397 0.93 29.60 -28.22
CA THR A 397 0.76 28.97 -29.54
C THR A 397 2.04 28.94 -30.38
N CYS A 398 2.50 27.75 -30.76
CA CYS A 398 3.21 27.57 -32.03
C CYS A 398 2.14 27.36 -33.12
N PRO A 399 2.00 28.26 -34.10
CA PRO A 399 1.08 28.07 -35.21
C PRO A 399 1.72 27.14 -36.26
N GLY A 400 0.97 26.14 -36.72
CA GLY A 400 1.31 25.40 -37.94
C GLY A 400 1.30 23.88 -37.83
N ALA A 401 0.12 23.26 -37.70
CA ALA A 401 -0.22 21.97 -38.32
C ALA A 401 -1.75 21.73 -38.18
N PRO A 402 -2.44 21.24 -39.22
CA PRO A 402 -3.91 21.26 -39.31
C PRO A 402 -4.60 20.16 -38.47
N PRO A 403 -5.90 20.32 -38.15
CA PRO A 403 -6.62 19.43 -37.25
C PRO A 403 -7.23 18.24 -38.00
N ALA A 404 -7.10 17.04 -37.45
CA ALA A 404 -7.94 15.91 -37.83
C ALA A 404 -8.14 14.96 -36.65
N CYS A 405 -9.13 15.25 -35.81
CA CYS A 405 -9.77 14.28 -34.94
C CYS A 405 -11.27 14.30 -35.25
N GLY A 406 -11.69 13.42 -36.15
CA GLY A 406 -13.07 13.00 -36.35
C GLY A 406 -13.19 11.54 -35.97
N ALA A 407 -14.19 11.22 -35.15
CA ALA A 407 -14.50 9.89 -34.63
C ALA A 407 -14.63 8.81 -35.72
N GLY A 408 -14.20 7.57 -35.43
CA GLY A 408 -14.51 6.45 -36.32
C GLY A 408 -13.79 5.13 -36.01
N ALA A 409 -14.54 4.19 -35.44
CA ALA A 409 -14.47 2.74 -35.67
C ALA A 409 -13.12 1.99 -35.50
N TRP A 410 -13.00 1.27 -34.38
CA TRP A 410 -12.07 0.16 -34.24
C TRP A 410 -12.42 -0.99 -35.20
N ARG A 411 -11.58 -1.21 -36.23
CA ARG A 411 -11.59 -2.47 -37.01
C ARG A 411 -10.32 -3.25 -36.72
N ARG A 412 -10.48 -4.50 -36.28
CA ARG A 412 -9.42 -5.50 -36.09
C ARG A 412 -8.60 -5.64 -37.39
N ARG A 413 -7.27 -5.49 -37.31
CA ARG A 413 -6.34 -6.08 -38.30
C ARG A 413 -5.26 -6.89 -37.61
N ARG A 414 -5.14 -8.13 -38.08
CA ARG A 414 -4.11 -9.12 -37.75
C ARG A 414 -2.72 -8.57 -38.08
N TRP A 415 -1.77 -8.70 -37.15
CA TRP A 415 -0.36 -8.59 -37.46
C TRP A 415 0.16 -9.96 -37.94
N ARG A 416 0.38 -10.09 -39.25
CA ARG A 416 1.27 -11.10 -39.83
C ARG A 416 2.60 -10.41 -40.16
N SER A 417 3.69 -11.03 -39.68
CA SER A 417 5.03 -11.10 -40.28
C SER A 417 5.65 -9.82 -40.87
N ALA A 418 6.66 -9.30 -40.18
CA ALA A 418 7.81 -8.64 -40.82
C ALA A 418 9.06 -8.85 -39.96
N TRP A 419 9.53 -10.09 -39.90
CA TRP A 419 10.95 -10.40 -39.70
C TRP A 419 11.61 -10.33 -41.07
N SER A 420 12.50 -9.36 -41.28
CA SER A 420 13.72 -9.46 -42.10
C SER A 420 14.25 -8.06 -42.43
N ARG A 421 15.59 -7.95 -42.46
CA ARG A 421 16.46 -6.81 -42.82
C ARG A 421 16.98 -5.99 -41.65
N TRP A 422 17.99 -6.56 -40.99
CA TRP A 422 19.12 -5.81 -40.42
C TRP A 422 20.38 -6.25 -41.20
N PRO A 423 21.22 -5.34 -41.70
CA PRO A 423 22.58 -5.70 -42.09
C PRO A 423 23.47 -5.70 -40.85
N ALA A 424 24.17 -6.81 -40.64
CA ALA A 424 25.28 -6.91 -39.73
C ALA A 424 26.52 -6.22 -40.33
N THR A 425 27.32 -5.60 -39.44
CA THR A 425 28.78 -5.40 -39.42
C THR A 425 29.21 -3.95 -39.24
N ALA A 426 29.74 -3.63 -38.05
CA ALA A 426 30.91 -2.77 -37.86
C ALA A 426 31.40 -2.91 -36.41
N SER A 427 32.46 -3.71 -36.24
CA SER A 427 33.27 -3.79 -35.04
C SER A 427 34.11 -2.52 -34.86
N ALA A 428 34.02 -1.84 -33.72
CA ALA A 428 34.97 -0.80 -33.33
C ALA A 428 35.66 -1.19 -32.02
N ARG A 429 36.98 -1.41 -32.09
CA ARG A 429 37.89 -1.58 -30.94
C ARG A 429 38.09 -0.23 -30.22
N PRO A 430 38.36 -0.20 -28.90
CA PRO A 430 38.73 1.02 -28.21
C PRO A 430 40.21 1.38 -28.47
N ALA A 431 40.49 2.67 -28.71
CA ALA A 431 41.84 3.22 -28.82
C ALA A 431 42.44 3.53 -27.42
N PRO A 432 43.78 3.49 -27.24
CA PRO A 432 44.40 3.54 -25.92
C PRO A 432 44.54 4.95 -25.35
N ALA A 433 44.45 5.06 -24.02
CA ALA A 433 44.66 6.29 -23.26
C ALA A 433 46.13 6.75 -23.30
N LYS A 434 46.37 8.03 -23.56
CA LYS A 434 47.69 8.68 -23.35
C LYS A 434 47.79 9.21 -21.90
N PRO A 435 48.96 9.08 -21.24
CA PRO A 435 49.13 9.53 -19.87
C PRO A 435 49.50 11.02 -19.80
N CYS A 436 48.80 11.79 -18.95
CA CYS A 436 49.24 13.13 -18.58
C CYS A 436 50.36 13.03 -17.54
N ARG A 437 51.58 13.44 -17.90
CA ARG A 437 52.68 13.69 -16.96
C ARG A 437 52.58 15.10 -16.38
N GLY A 438 52.70 15.18 -15.05
CA GLY A 438 53.30 16.29 -14.29
C GLY A 438 52.66 17.68 -14.36
N THR A 439 51.91 18.05 -13.33
CA THR A 439 52.22 19.12 -12.36
C THR A 439 51.03 19.35 -11.40
N SER A 440 51.36 19.73 -10.17
CA SER A 440 50.57 19.93 -8.93
C SER A 440 49.10 20.39 -9.02
N PRO A 441 48.21 19.97 -8.08
CA PRO A 441 46.77 20.21 -8.13
C PRO A 441 46.37 21.56 -7.54
N SER A 442 46.29 22.59 -8.38
CA SER A 442 45.49 23.77 -8.10
C SER A 442 45.36 24.56 -9.39
N THR A 443 44.19 25.13 -9.65
CA THR A 443 43.87 26.04 -10.78
C THR A 443 43.39 25.39 -12.08
N CYS A 444 42.16 24.86 -12.07
CA CYS A 444 41.31 24.83 -13.27
C CYS A 444 39.96 25.48 -12.97
N CYS A 445 39.94 26.81 -13.01
CA CYS A 445 38.71 27.60 -13.10
C CYS A 445 38.65 28.24 -14.49
N ASN A 446 37.62 27.85 -15.24
CA ASN A 446 36.88 28.61 -16.27
C ASN A 446 37.65 29.58 -17.19
N ARG A 447 37.74 29.21 -18.47
CA ARG A 447 37.80 30.18 -19.57
C ARG A 447 37.14 29.63 -20.82
N TRP A 448 35.89 30.04 -21.08
CA TRP A 448 35.32 30.13 -22.43
C TRP A 448 34.65 31.49 -22.54
N SER A 449 35.21 32.32 -23.41
CA SER A 449 34.77 33.67 -23.76
C SER A 449 34.26 33.66 -25.20
N PRO A 450 33.08 34.23 -25.51
CA PRO A 450 32.78 34.68 -26.86
C PRO A 450 33.22 36.14 -27.05
N THR A 451 33.68 36.45 -28.26
CA THR A 451 34.19 37.75 -28.74
C THR A 451 33.17 38.90 -28.67
N PRO A 452 33.62 40.18 -28.64
CA PRO A 452 32.81 41.33 -28.25
C PRO A 452 32.16 42.08 -29.42
N SER A 453 30.99 42.68 -29.19
CA SER A 453 30.46 43.81 -29.96
C SER A 453 30.15 44.99 -29.03
N SER A 454 30.56 46.17 -29.48
CA SER A 454 30.70 47.47 -28.81
C SER A 454 29.41 48.21 -28.43
N SER A 455 29.39 48.85 -27.24
CA SER A 455 29.17 50.32 -27.00
C SER A 455 28.60 50.62 -25.58
N PRO A 456 28.82 51.84 -25.00
CA PRO A 456 28.85 52.05 -23.54
C PRO A 456 27.80 53.05 -22.94
N ARG A 457 27.83 53.17 -21.59
CA ARG A 457 27.22 54.17 -20.66
C ARG A 457 25.81 53.92 -20.11
N ALA A 458 25.67 53.68 -18.80
CA ALA A 458 25.49 54.70 -17.73
C ALA A 458 25.07 54.07 -16.38
N THR A 459 25.47 54.75 -15.29
CA THR A 459 25.30 54.59 -13.83
C THR A 459 23.83 54.43 -13.35
N THR A 460 23.40 53.80 -12.23
CA THR A 460 23.70 54.00 -10.79
C THR A 460 23.04 52.91 -9.86
N THR A 461 23.75 52.45 -8.81
CA THR A 461 23.33 51.99 -7.43
C THR A 461 22.43 50.73 -7.16
N PRO A 462 22.49 50.07 -5.95
CA PRO A 462 22.69 48.61 -5.84
C PRO A 462 21.62 47.76 -5.12
N SER A 463 21.85 46.43 -5.15
CA SER A 463 21.51 45.34 -4.19
C SER A 463 20.31 44.40 -4.50
N PRO A 464 20.15 43.23 -3.81
CA PRO A 464 20.87 41.98 -4.04
C PRO A 464 19.92 40.76 -4.26
N CYS A 465 20.37 39.66 -4.91
CA CYS A 465 19.99 38.26 -4.61
C CYS A 465 20.53 37.29 -5.66
N GLY A 466 21.35 36.34 -5.21
CA GLY A 466 21.85 35.22 -6.00
C GLY A 466 20.81 34.12 -6.20
N THR A 467 20.93 33.41 -7.31
CA THR A 467 20.20 32.16 -7.61
C THR A 467 21.21 31.05 -7.93
N PRO A 468 21.11 29.83 -7.35
CA PRO A 468 21.92 28.70 -7.77
C PRO A 468 21.31 27.98 -8.99
N ARG A 469 22.21 27.36 -9.76
CA ARG A 469 22.05 26.81 -11.12
C ARG A 469 21.14 25.57 -11.18
N ARG A 470 20.31 25.48 -12.23
CA ARG A 470 19.57 24.25 -12.63
C ARG A 470 20.46 23.34 -13.48
N TRP A 471 20.41 22.04 -13.19
CA TRP A 471 21.01 20.96 -13.98
C TRP A 471 20.17 20.66 -15.23
N ARG A 472 20.82 20.54 -16.41
CA ARG A 472 20.24 19.95 -17.63
C ARG A 472 20.90 18.61 -17.87
N VAL A 473 20.10 17.56 -18.04
CA VAL A 473 20.52 16.25 -18.55
C VAL A 473 20.33 16.27 -20.07
N CYS A 474 21.40 16.05 -20.83
CA CYS A 474 21.34 15.85 -22.27
C CYS A 474 20.99 14.38 -22.57
N ALA A 475 19.96 14.16 -23.38
CA ALA A 475 19.68 12.88 -24.01
C ALA A 475 20.61 12.72 -25.22
N GLY A 476 21.38 11.63 -25.24
CA GLY A 476 22.15 11.21 -26.41
C GLY A 476 21.36 10.19 -27.23
N THR A 477 21.30 10.44 -28.53
CA THR A 477 20.80 9.55 -29.60
C THR A 477 21.66 8.32 -29.78
#